data_AF-A0A9X1ZLF3-F1
#
_entry.id   AF-A0A9X1ZLF3-F1
#
_cell.length_a   1.000
_cell.length_b   1.000
_cell.length_c   1.000
_cell.angle_alpha   90.00
_cell.angle_beta   90.00
_cell.angle_gamma   90.00
#
_symmetry.space_group_name_H-M   'P 1'
#
loop_
_entity.id
_entity.type
_entity.pdbx_description
1 polymer ?
#
loop_
_entity_poly.entity_id
_entity_poly.type
_entity_poly.pdbx_seq_one_letter_code
_entity_poly.pdbx_strand_id
1 'polypeptide(L)'
;METTEITKAQLIALLTSWKQGEIDAEAVQNWMITHYDPPEVKIGTGEAEWTQEAMNIVMNEYEIAKTDKFRLDNAQYAIDFVNCSESTFNQTKHLFIQDGFND
;
A
#
# COMPACT_ATOMS: atom_id res chain seq x y z
N MET A 1 23.20 10.86 -5.43
CA MET A 1 22.30 9.81 -4.92
C MET A 1 20.94 10.20 -5.43
N GLU A 2 20.38 9.44 -6.37
CA GLU A 2 19.02 9.68 -6.84
C GLU A 2 18.10 9.25 -5.69
N THR A 3 17.37 10.20 -5.11
CA THR A 3 16.34 9.86 -4.14
C THR A 3 15.25 9.10 -4.87
N THR A 4 15.09 7.81 -4.56
CA THR A 4 13.98 7.02 -5.09
C THR A 4 12.68 7.58 -4.51
N GLU A 5 11.71 7.86 -5.37
CA GLU A 5 10.42 8.41 -4.95
C GLU A 5 9.31 7.45 -5.36
N ILE A 6 8.40 7.19 -4.42
CA ILE A 6 7.18 6.44 -4.64
C ILE A 6 6.01 7.38 -4.60
N THR A 7 5.39 7.57 -5.76
CA THR A 7 4.18 8.36 -5.91
C THR A 7 2.95 7.54 -5.55
N LYS A 8 1.88 8.22 -5.15
CA LYS A 8 0.57 7.62 -4.92
C LYS A 8 0.08 6.83 -6.13
N ALA A 9 0.29 7.38 -7.33
CA ALA A 9 -0.11 6.74 -8.59
C ALA A 9 0.60 5.40 -8.82
N GLN A 10 1.89 5.29 -8.51
CA GLN A 10 2.63 4.02 -8.64
C GLN A 10 2.08 2.96 -7.68
N LEU A 11 1.81 3.33 -6.43
CA LEU A 11 1.25 2.40 -5.45
C LEU A 11 -0.16 1.93 -5.85
N ILE A 12 -1.03 2.85 -6.28
CA ILE A 12 -2.38 2.50 -6.75
C ILE A 12 -2.32 1.60 -7.98
N ALA A 13 -1.42 1.87 -8.93
CA ALA A 13 -1.26 1.05 -10.13
C ALA A 13 -0.88 -0.38 -9.77
N LEU A 14 0.11 -0.57 -8.88
CA LEU A 14 0.51 -1.90 -8.39
C LEU A 14 -0.67 -2.64 -7.75
N LEU A 15 -1.37 -2.01 -6.80
CA LEU A 15 -2.50 -2.60 -6.11
C LEU A 15 -3.66 -2.92 -7.06
N THR A 16 -3.84 -2.11 -8.10
CA THR A 16 -4.86 -2.32 -9.13
C THR A 16 -4.52 -3.51 -10.02
N SER A 17 -3.26 -3.63 -10.48
CA SER A 17 -2.80 -4.79 -11.24
C SER A 17 -2.93 -6.08 -10.43
N TRP A 18 -2.63 -6.03 -9.12
CA TRP A 18 -2.88 -7.17 -8.24
C TRP A 18 -4.37 -7.49 -8.17
N LYS A 19 -5.23 -6.50 -7.88
CA LYS A 19 -6.69 -6.66 -7.84
C LYS A 19 -7.27 -7.26 -9.13
N GLN A 20 -6.70 -6.93 -10.28
CA GLN A 20 -7.10 -7.45 -11.59
C GLN A 20 -6.56 -8.86 -11.89
N GLY A 21 -5.70 -9.40 -11.03
CA GLY A 21 -5.06 -10.71 -11.21
C GLY A 21 -3.93 -10.70 -12.23
N GLU A 22 -3.41 -9.51 -12.60
CA GLU A 22 -2.29 -9.37 -13.54
C GLU A 22 -0.96 -9.74 -12.90
N ILE A 23 -0.84 -9.53 -11.59
CA ILE A 23 0.28 -9.94 -10.76
C ILE A 23 -0.24 -10.72 -9.55
N ASP A 24 0.62 -11.51 -8.92
CA ASP A 24 0.28 -12.27 -7.71
C ASP A 24 0.70 -11.54 -6.42
N ALA A 25 0.34 -12.12 -5.29
CA ALA A 25 0.65 -11.57 -3.97
C ALA A 25 2.17 -11.48 -3.71
N GLU A 26 2.95 -12.41 -4.26
CA GLU A 26 4.41 -12.42 -4.13
C GLU A 26 5.03 -11.24 -4.90
N ALA A 27 4.55 -10.94 -6.10
CA ALA A 27 4.96 -9.77 -6.86
C ALA A 27 4.65 -8.45 -6.13
N VAL A 28 3.49 -8.36 -5.46
CA VAL A 28 3.16 -7.20 -4.62
C VAL A 28 4.15 -7.06 -3.46
N GLN A 29 4.37 -8.12 -2.68
CA GLN A 29 5.28 -8.09 -1.55
C GLN A 29 6.72 -7.77 -1.97
N ASN A 30 7.22 -8.41 -3.04
CA ASN A 30 8.56 -8.15 -3.56
C ASN A 30 8.74 -6.69 -3.99
N TRP A 31 7.70 -6.08 -4.55
CA TRP A 31 7.74 -4.65 -4.88
C TRP A 31 7.85 -3.79 -3.62
N MET A 32 7.09 -4.10 -2.55
CA MET A 32 7.21 -3.39 -1.28
C MET A 32 8.61 -3.53 -0.67
N ILE A 33 9.15 -4.73 -0.58
CA ILE A 33 10.50 -4.97 -0.05
C ILE A 33 11.54 -4.19 -0.86
N THR A 34 11.46 -4.23 -2.19
CA THR A 34 12.44 -3.56 -3.06
C THR A 34 12.42 -2.04 -2.93
N HIS A 35 11.24 -1.44 -2.71
CA HIS A 35 11.06 0.01 -2.75
C HIS A 35 10.86 0.66 -1.38
N TYR A 36 10.46 -0.07 -0.33
CA TYR A 36 10.20 0.46 1.01
C TYR A 36 11.36 0.23 2.00
N ASP A 37 12.02 -0.93 1.93
CA ASP A 37 13.16 -1.28 2.81
C ASP A 37 14.39 -0.34 2.68
N PRO A 38 14.70 0.25 1.50
CA PRO A 38 15.83 1.17 1.41
C PRO A 38 15.60 2.48 2.20
N PRO A 39 16.54 2.89 3.08
CA PRO A 39 16.36 4.04 4.01
C PRO A 39 16.32 5.43 3.35
N GLU A 40 16.38 5.53 2.03
CA GLU A 40 16.44 6.80 1.27
C GLU A 40 15.25 7.01 0.31
N VAL A 41 14.11 6.34 0.55
CA VAL A 41 12.94 6.46 -0.31
C VAL A 41 11.98 7.53 0.21
N LYS A 42 11.55 8.44 -0.66
CA LYS A 42 10.47 9.39 -0.37
C LYS A 42 9.13 8.82 -0.81
N ILE A 43 8.12 8.91 0.06
CA ILE A 43 6.81 8.31 -0.18
C ILE A 43 5.76 9.41 -0.21
N GLY A 44 5.04 9.51 -1.32
CA GLY A 44 3.92 10.44 -1.49
C GLY A 44 4.33 11.91 -1.52
N THR A 45 5.49 12.27 -2.11
CA THR A 45 5.89 13.68 -2.21
C THR A 45 4.79 14.51 -2.87
N GLY A 46 4.40 15.61 -2.22
CA GLY A 46 3.32 16.50 -2.69
C GLY A 46 1.91 16.05 -2.32
N GLU A 47 1.74 14.88 -1.70
CA GLU A 47 0.46 14.46 -1.11
C GLU A 47 0.26 15.07 0.28
N ALA A 48 -0.97 15.09 0.77
CA ALA A 48 -1.28 15.48 2.14
C ALA A 48 -0.68 14.49 3.15
N GLU A 49 -0.43 14.94 4.39
CA GLU A 49 0.22 14.13 5.43
C GLU A 49 -0.52 12.82 5.70
N TRP A 50 -1.85 12.83 5.78
CA TRP A 50 -2.66 11.62 5.97
C TRP A 50 -2.55 10.64 4.79
N THR A 51 -2.41 11.15 3.57
CA THR A 51 -2.21 10.30 2.39
C THR A 51 -0.82 9.68 2.41
N GLN A 52 0.21 10.45 2.76
CA GLN A 52 1.57 9.94 2.93
C GLN A 52 1.61 8.86 4.02
N GLU A 53 0.97 9.09 5.17
CA GLU A 53 0.87 8.10 6.24
C GLU A 53 0.13 6.84 5.76
N ALA A 54 -0.98 6.98 5.04
CA ALA A 54 -1.72 5.84 4.49
C ALA A 54 -0.85 5.01 3.53
N MET A 55 -0.08 5.68 2.66
CA MET A 55 0.86 5.00 1.77
C MET A 55 1.94 4.24 2.55
N ASN A 56 2.55 4.87 3.56
CA ASN A 56 3.56 4.22 4.41
C ASN A 56 3.00 2.98 5.11
N ILE A 57 1.80 3.08 5.71
CA ILE A 57 1.16 1.94 6.38
C ILE A 57 0.87 0.81 5.39
N VAL A 58 0.28 1.10 4.24
CA VAL A 58 -0.02 0.07 3.23
C VAL A 58 1.24 -0.63 2.77
N MET A 59 2.30 0.12 2.48
CA MET A 59 3.58 -0.45 2.06
C MET A 59 4.21 -1.32 3.14
N ASN A 60 4.24 -0.83 4.38
CA ASN A 60 4.78 -1.56 5.53
C ASN A 60 4.02 -2.87 5.81
N GLU A 61 2.69 -2.85 5.80
CA GLU A 61 1.89 -4.06 6.07
C GLU A 61 2.13 -5.15 5.01
N TYR A 62 2.15 -4.79 3.73
CA TYR A 62 2.44 -5.75 2.65
C TYR A 62 3.91 -6.19 2.61
N GLU A 63 4.83 -5.38 3.12
CA GLU A 63 6.23 -5.79 3.29
C GLU A 63 6.36 -6.89 4.35
N ILE A 64 5.75 -6.71 5.53
CA ILE A 64 5.97 -7.61 6.68
C ILE A 64 5.00 -8.80 6.76
N ALA A 65 3.79 -8.68 6.20
CA ALA A 65 2.78 -9.73 6.30
C ALA A 65 3.17 -10.96 5.46
N LYS A 66 2.73 -12.14 5.89
CA LYS A 66 2.91 -13.36 5.08
C LYS A 66 1.94 -13.32 3.89
N THR A 67 2.38 -13.74 2.70
CA THR A 67 1.58 -13.70 1.47
C THR A 67 0.31 -14.55 1.51
N ASP A 68 0.28 -15.60 2.32
CA ASP A 68 -0.91 -16.42 2.57
C ASP A 68 -2.04 -15.65 3.30
N LYS A 69 -1.70 -14.54 3.94
CA LYS A 69 -2.67 -13.63 4.55
C LYS A 69 -3.28 -12.65 3.56
N PHE A 70 -2.73 -12.50 2.36
CA PHE A 70 -3.19 -11.47 1.43
C PHE A 70 -4.54 -11.88 0.84
N ARG A 71 -5.50 -10.95 0.81
CA ARG A 71 -6.84 -11.20 0.29
C ARG A 71 -7.06 -10.37 -0.97
N LEU A 72 -6.96 -11.03 -2.12
CA LEU A 72 -7.18 -10.39 -3.42
C LEU A 72 -8.55 -9.68 -3.50
N ASP A 73 -9.60 -10.34 -3.02
CA ASP A 73 -10.97 -9.78 -2.97
C ASP A 73 -11.04 -8.46 -2.18
N ASN A 74 -10.11 -8.27 -1.24
CA ASN A 74 -10.06 -7.14 -0.33
C ASN A 74 -8.92 -6.15 -0.64
N ALA A 75 -8.23 -6.32 -1.78
CA ALA A 75 -7.24 -5.37 -2.29
C ALA A 75 -7.79 -3.94 -2.42
N GLN A 76 -9.11 -3.81 -2.61
CA GLN A 76 -9.78 -2.51 -2.66
C GLN A 76 -9.63 -1.71 -1.36
N TYR A 77 -9.57 -2.34 -0.18
CA TYR A 77 -9.39 -1.60 1.08
C TYR A 77 -8.04 -0.87 1.15
N ALA A 78 -6.99 -1.45 0.58
CA ALA A 78 -5.70 -0.78 0.46
C ALA A 78 -5.78 0.43 -0.50
N ILE A 79 -6.45 0.27 -1.65
CA ILE A 79 -6.65 1.35 -2.62
C ILE A 79 -7.48 2.48 -2.03
N ASP A 80 -8.56 2.17 -1.31
CA ASP A 80 -9.42 3.15 -0.65
C ASP A 80 -8.68 3.89 0.45
N PHE A 81 -7.82 3.19 1.21
CA PHE A 81 -7.01 3.82 2.24
C PHE A 81 -5.97 4.78 1.67
N VAL A 82 -5.27 4.42 0.59
CA VAL A 82 -4.36 5.33 -0.12
C VAL A 82 -5.11 6.53 -0.74
N ASN A 83 -6.40 6.37 -1.06
CA ASN A 83 -7.25 7.43 -1.56
C ASN A 83 -8.04 8.19 -0.49
N CYS A 84 -7.74 7.98 0.78
CA CYS A 84 -8.49 8.61 1.86
C CYS A 84 -8.39 10.14 1.85
N SER A 85 -9.38 10.77 2.48
CA SER A 85 -9.30 12.15 2.93
C SER A 85 -9.01 12.17 4.43
N GLU A 86 -8.67 13.34 4.97
CA GLU A 86 -8.52 13.54 6.41
C GLU A 86 -9.73 12.99 7.20
N SER A 87 -10.95 13.26 6.72
CA SER A 87 -12.19 12.82 7.38
C SER A 87 -12.43 11.31 7.37
N THR A 88 -11.83 10.59 6.42
CA THR A 88 -12.05 9.14 6.24
C THR A 88 -10.84 8.29 6.65
N PHE A 89 -9.69 8.91 6.92
CA PHE A 89 -8.41 8.24 7.19
C PHE A 89 -8.55 7.09 8.20
N ASN A 90 -9.09 7.37 9.39
CA ASN A 90 -9.22 6.37 10.46
C ASN A 90 -10.17 5.22 10.08
N GLN A 91 -11.26 5.52 9.36
CA GLN A 91 -12.20 4.50 8.92
C GLN A 91 -11.56 3.57 7.90
N THR A 92 -10.91 4.13 6.88
CA THR A 92 -10.26 3.33 5.83
C THR A 92 -9.04 2.58 6.37
N LYS A 93 -8.29 3.15 7.33
CA LYS A 93 -7.21 2.46 8.04
C LYS A 93 -7.72 1.22 8.75
N HIS A 94 -8.83 1.35 9.49
CA HIS A 94 -9.42 0.23 10.21
C HIS A 94 -9.84 -0.90 9.27
N LEU A 95 -10.55 -0.56 8.18
CA LEU A 95 -10.96 -1.54 7.16
C LEU A 95 -9.76 -2.24 6.52
N PHE A 96 -8.70 -1.50 6.19
CA PHE A 96 -7.48 -2.09 5.63
C PHE A 96 -6.81 -3.08 6.60
N ILE A 97 -6.57 -2.67 7.85
CA ILE A 97 -5.84 -3.50 8.82
C ILE A 97 -6.66 -4.72 9.25
N GLN A 98 -7.98 -4.58 9.43
CA GLN A 98 -8.83 -5.67 9.91
C GLN A 98 -9.34 -6.58 8.81
N ASP A 99 -9.80 -6.00 7.69
CA ASP A 99 -10.46 -6.76 6.64
C ASP A 99 -9.54 -7.00 5.43
N GLY A 100 -8.44 -6.27 5.27
CA GLY A 100 -7.51 -6.41 4.15
C GLY A 100 -6.72 -7.73 4.13
N PHE A 101 -6.59 -8.41 5.28
CA PHE A 101 -5.77 -9.61 5.46
C PHE A 101 -6.56 -10.76 6.11
N ASN A 102 -6.06 -11.99 6.03
CA ASN A 102 -6.52 -13.10 6.86
C ASN A 102 -5.82 -13.06 8.22
N ASP A 103 -6.58 -13.35 9.29
CA ASP A 103 -6.04 -13.55 10.65
C ASP A 103 -5.23 -14.85 10.76
#